data_AF-A0A420W1V9-F1
#
_entry.id   AF-A0A420W1V9-F1
#
_cell.length_a   1.000
_cell.length_b   1.000
_cell.length_c   1.000
_cell.angle_alpha   90.00
_cell.angle_beta   90.00
_cell.angle_gamma   90.00
#
_symmetry.space_group_name_H-M   'P 1'
#
loop_
_entity.id
_entity.type
_entity.pdbx_description
1 polymer ?
#
loop_
_entity_poly.entity_id
_entity_poly.type
_entity_poly.pdbx_seq_one_letter_code
_entity_poly.pdbx_strand_id
1 'polypeptide(L)' 'MDAYLFFNLSEVREHTQAWMDEYNNKRPHEGLGNLTPTELSKNIRHQQQINQLVT' A
#
# COMPACT_ATOMS: atom_id res chain seq x y z
N MET A 1 31.76 -13.14 -11.34
CA MET A 1 30.67 -12.98 -10.36
C MET A 1 29.59 -12.22 -11.07
N ASP A 2 28.49 -12.90 -11.41
CA ASP A 2 27.38 -12.29 -12.15
C ASP A 2 26.58 -11.36 -11.25
N ALA A 3 26.46 -10.10 -11.65
CA ALA A 3 25.89 -9.01 -10.86
C ALA A 3 24.36 -8.91 -10.98
N TYR A 4 23.66 -10.04 -11.09
CA TYR A 4 22.21 -10.06 -11.29
C TYR A 4 21.51 -10.59 -10.06
N LEU A 5 20.78 -9.68 -9.39
CA LEU A 5 19.95 -9.99 -8.22
C LEU A 5 18.73 -10.86 -8.57
N PHE A 6 18.36 -10.90 -9.86
CA PHE A 6 17.21 -11.65 -10.36
C PHE A 6 17.56 -12.38 -11.65
N PHE A 7 16.99 -13.56 -11.84
CA PHE A 7 17.24 -14.41 -13.00
C PHE A 7 16.31 -14.10 -14.16
N ASN A 8 15.12 -13.54 -13.90
CA ASN A 8 14.17 -13.18 -14.94
C ASN A 8 13.15 -12.12 -14.47
N LEU A 9 12.37 -11.60 -15.41
CA LEU A 9 11.35 -10.58 -15.16
C LEU A 9 10.16 -11.07 -14.32
N SER A 10 9.91 -12.39 -14.26
CA SER A 10 8.84 -12.97 -13.44
C SER A 10 9.18 -12.85 -11.96
N GLU A 11 10.42 -13.17 -11.59
CA GLU A 11 10.91 -13.05 -10.21
C GLU A 11 10.81 -11.61 -9.70
N VAL A 12 11.22 -10.63 -10.51
CA VAL A 12 11.06 -9.20 -10.18
C VAL A 12 9.59 -8.84 -9.93
N ARG A 13 8.67 -9.34 -10.78
CA ARG A 13 7.23 -9.07 -10.63
C ARG A 13 6.67 -9.66 -9.35
N GLU A 14 7.04 -10.90 -9.05
CA GLU A 14 6.58 -11.60 -7.85
C GLU A 14 7.02 -10.85 -6.58
N HIS A 15 8.30 -10.53 -6.46
CA HIS A 15 8.81 -9.80 -5.30
C HIS A 15 8.23 -8.39 -5.19
N THR A 16 8.10 -7.68 -6.31
CA THR A 16 7.49 -6.33 -6.31
C THR A 16 6.03 -6.40 -5.90
N GLN A 17 5.28 -7.41 -6.37
CA GLN A 17 3.88 -7.59 -6.02
C GLN A 17 3.68 -7.91 -4.53
N ALA A 18 4.53 -8.78 -3.97
CA ALA A 18 4.53 -9.09 -2.55
C ALA A 18 4.84 -7.84 -1.71
N TRP A 19 5.85 -7.06 -2.09
CA TRP A 19 6.20 -5.82 -1.40
C TRP A 19 5.08 -4.78 -1.48
N MET A 20 4.45 -4.60 -2.64
CA MET A 20 3.32 -3.68 -2.81
C MET A 20 2.13 -4.06 -1.93
N ASP A 21 1.81 -5.35 -1.81
CA ASP A 21 0.75 -5.80 -0.91
C ASP A 21 1.09 -5.48 0.55
N GLU A 22 2.31 -5.81 0.98
CA GLU A 22 2.74 -5.57 2.35
C GLU A 22 2.73 -4.07 2.70
N TYR A 23 3.26 -3.23 1.82
CA TYR A 23 3.30 -1.78 2.00
C TYR A 23 1.90 -1.16 2.08
N ASN A 24 1.01 -1.55 1.16
CA ASN A 24 -0.31 -0.94 1.04
C ASN A 24 -1.32 -1.47 2.08
N ASN A 25 -1.17 -2.72 2.52
CA ASN A 25 -2.21 -3.40 3.30
C ASN A 25 -1.77 -3.90 4.68
N LYS A 26 -0.47 -3.98 4.98
CA LYS A 26 0.02 -4.63 6.22
C LYS A 26 0.93 -3.74 7.08
N ARG A 27 1.76 -2.89 6.46
CA ARG A 27 2.70 -2.04 7.19
C ARG A 27 2.05 -0.73 7.63
N PRO A 28 1.95 -0.45 8.94
CA PRO A 28 1.56 0.87 9.42
C PRO A 28 2.69 1.87 9.20
N HIS A 29 2.33 3.10 8.80
CA HIS A 29 3.30 4.16 8.52
C HIS A 29 3.09 5.31 9.50
N GLU A 30 4.15 5.72 10.22
CA GLU A 30 4.07 6.83 11.20
C GLU A 30 3.57 8.13 10.57
N GLY A 31 4.02 8.45 9.35
CA GLY A 31 3.55 9.62 8.60
C GLY A 31 2.07 9.59 8.21
N LEU A 32 1.43 8.42 8.29
CA LEU A 32 -0.01 8.25 8.09
C LEU A 32 -0.76 8.07 9.43
N GLY A 33 -0.12 8.37 10.57
CA GLY A 33 -0.69 8.15 11.89
C GLY A 33 -0.73 6.68 12.30
N ASN A 34 0.29 5.90 11.91
CA ASN A 34 0.36 4.44 12.10
C ASN A 34 -0.73 3.65 11.37
N LEU A 35 -1.23 4.19 10.25
CA LEU A 35 -2.15 3.50 9.36
C LEU A 35 -1.42 2.97 8.13
N THR A 36 -1.97 1.91 7.54
CA THR A 36 -1.65 1.50 6.18
C THR A 36 -2.27 2.50 5.17
N PRO A 37 -1.75 2.60 3.94
CA PRO A 37 -2.34 3.44 2.90
C PRO A 37 -3.80 3.06 2.59
N THR A 38 -4.12 1.76 2.59
CA THR A 38 -5.48 1.28 2.37
C THR A 38 -6.43 1.73 3.49
N GLU A 39 -6.01 1.68 4.75
CA GLU A 39 -6.81 2.16 5.89
C GLU A 39 -7.05 3.67 5.80
N LEU A 40 -6.01 4.45 5.50
CA LEU A 40 -6.17 5.90 5.33
C LEU A 40 -7.17 6.22 4.20
N SER A 41 -7.07 5.52 3.07
CA SER A 41 -8.01 5.71 1.95
C SER A 41 -9.46 5.39 2.35
N LYS A 42 -9.69 4.33 3.14
CA LYS A 42 -11.03 4.02 3.68
C LYS A 42 -11.54 5.13 4.59
N ASN A 43 -10.69 5.65 5.48
CA ASN A 43 -11.05 6.74 6.40
C ASN A 43 -11.45 8.01 5.63
N ILE A 44 -10.67 8.39 4.61
CA ILE A 44 -10.97 9.56 3.77
C ILE A 44 -12.31 9.38 3.04
N ARG A 45 -12.57 8.22 2.43
CA ARG A 45 -13.85 7.94 1.77
C ARG A 45 -15.02 8.01 2.73
N HIS A 46 -14.86 7.45 3.93
CA HIS A 46 -15.90 7.50 4.96
C HIS A 46 -16.20 8.94 5.39
N GLN A 47 -15.18 9.77 5.61
CA GLN A 47 -15.36 11.19 5.91
C GLN A 47 -16.05 11.95 4.77
N GLN A 48 -15.69 11.67 3.51
CA GLN A 48 -16.36 12.26 2.35
C GLN A 48 -17.85 11.89 2.29
N GLN A 49 -18.20 10.64 2.57
CA GLN A 49 -19.59 10.19 2.62
C GLN A 49 -20.37 10.90 3.73
N ILE A 50 -19.78 11.03 4.92
CA ILE A 50 -20.41 11.78 6.03
C ILE A 50 -20.67 13.23 5.60
N ASN A 51 -19.67 13.90 5.02
CA ASN A 51 -19.78 15.31 4.62
C ASN A 51 -20.90 15.54 3.57
N GLN A 52 -21.15 14.56 2.71
CA GLN A 52 -22.25 14.60 1.73
C GLN A 52 -23.64 14.45 2.37
N LEU A 53 -23.74 13.81 3.54
CA LEU A 53 -25.02 13.58 4.23
C LEU A 53 -25.45 14.74 5.14
N VAL A 54 -24.51 15.61 5.54
CA VAL A 54 -24.76 16.75 6.45
C VAL A 54 -24.88 18.11 5.73
N THR A 55 -24.84 18.11 4.40
CA THR A 55 -25.11 19.27 3.52
C THR A 55 -26.51 19.15 2.94
#